data_AF-A0A2T6G8P2-F1
#
_entry.id   AF-A0A2T6G8P2-F1
#
_cell.length_a   1.000
_cell.length_b   1.000
_cell.length_c   1.000
_cell.angle_alpha   90.00
_cell.angle_beta   90.00
_cell.angle_gamma   90.00
#
_symmetry.space_group_name_H-M   'P 1'
#
loop_
_entity.id
_entity.type
_entity.pdbx_description
1 polymer ?
#
loop_
_entity_poly.entity_id
_entity_poly.type
_entity_poly.pdbx_seq_one_letter_code
_entity_poly.pdbx_strand_id
1 'polypeptide(L)'
;MRTRTRIQSVMLFMMALVLSLSTLLIPAPKAHAAELGDVLYQAHVESLGWQPYVWNGEVAGTEGRSLRLEALKVRVTGLPDVHVKYRAHVEGTGWQNWVQDGQVAGTVGNSQRLEALEIKLENAPPGYHIEYRAHVENLGWQGWVRDGDIAGTTGNSLRLEAIQIRVVR
;
A
#
# COMPACT_ATOMS: atom_id res chain seq x y z
N MET A 1 -26.85 -16.26 81.37
CA MET A 1 -27.24 -17.55 80.76
C MET A 1 -27.50 -17.31 79.27
N ARG A 2 -26.72 -17.95 78.37
CA ARG A 2 -26.95 -18.26 76.91
C ARG A 2 -27.33 -17.09 75.95
N THR A 3 -26.90 -16.96 74.68
CA THR A 3 -25.93 -17.58 73.74
C THR A 3 -25.96 -16.79 72.40
N ARG A 4 -24.78 -16.66 71.74
CA ARG A 4 -24.49 -16.62 70.26
C ARG A 4 -25.07 -15.44 69.43
N THR A 5 -24.43 -14.90 68.37
CA THR A 5 -23.81 -15.54 67.19
C THR A 5 -22.90 -14.55 66.41
N ARG A 6 -21.92 -15.09 65.66
CA ARG A 6 -20.86 -14.49 64.81
C ARG A 6 -21.35 -13.60 63.64
N ILE A 7 -20.43 -12.87 62.98
CA ILE A 7 -20.15 -12.78 61.50
C ILE A 7 -18.96 -11.81 61.32
N GLN A 8 -17.73 -12.32 61.15
CA GLN A 8 -16.93 -12.42 59.90
C GLN A 8 -16.42 -11.09 59.29
N SER A 9 -15.08 -10.99 59.28
CA SER A 9 -14.21 -9.99 58.66
C SER A 9 -14.37 -9.91 57.14
N VAL A 10 -14.28 -8.72 56.57
CA VAL A 10 -14.10 -8.51 55.12
C VAL A 10 -12.91 -7.60 54.88
N MET A 11 -12.07 -8.07 53.97
CA MET A 11 -10.70 -7.69 53.63
C MET A 11 -10.67 -6.49 52.68
N LEU A 12 -9.71 -5.58 52.90
CA LEU A 12 -9.38 -4.44 52.05
C LEU A 12 -8.70 -4.91 50.75
N PHE A 13 -9.31 -4.66 49.59
CA PHE A 13 -8.71 -4.94 48.27
C PHE A 13 -7.90 -3.72 47.81
N MET A 14 -6.56 -3.84 47.78
CA MET A 14 -5.70 -2.88 47.06
C MET A 14 -5.73 -3.20 45.55
N MET A 15 -6.10 -2.20 44.76
CA MET A 15 -6.14 -2.27 43.31
C MET A 15 -4.71 -2.13 42.75
N ALA A 16 -4.12 -3.22 42.27
CA ALA A 16 -2.86 -3.20 41.55
C ALA A 16 -3.11 -2.80 40.08
N LEU A 17 -2.59 -1.63 39.69
CA LEU A 17 -2.56 -1.16 38.31
C LEU A 17 -1.48 -1.95 37.54
N VAL A 18 -1.90 -2.92 36.71
CA VAL A 18 -1.00 -3.63 35.81
C VAL A 18 -0.93 -2.85 34.49
N LEU A 19 0.14 -2.10 34.29
CA LEU A 19 0.51 -1.56 32.98
C LEU A 19 1.01 -2.70 32.11
N SER A 20 0.11 -3.38 31.38
CA SER A 20 0.52 -4.32 30.34
C SER A 20 1.05 -3.50 29.15
N LEU A 21 2.37 -3.40 29.05
CA LEU A 21 3.04 -2.95 27.83
C LEU A 21 2.79 -4.03 26.76
N SER A 22 1.72 -3.86 25.98
CA SER A 22 1.46 -4.67 24.81
C SER A 22 2.56 -4.39 23.80
N THR A 23 3.58 -5.25 23.74
CA THR A 23 4.58 -5.21 22.69
C THR A 23 3.84 -5.40 21.37
N LEU A 24 3.70 -4.33 20.60
CA LEU A 24 3.24 -4.40 19.23
C LEU A 24 4.25 -5.28 18.49
N LEU A 25 3.90 -6.55 18.30
CA LEU A 25 4.65 -7.47 17.49
C LEU A 25 4.50 -6.98 16.05
N ILE A 26 5.34 -6.05 15.63
CA ILE A 26 5.50 -5.71 14.22
C ILE A 26 6.09 -6.98 13.61
N PRO A 27 5.35 -7.74 12.78
CA PRO A 27 5.93 -8.90 12.14
C PRO A 27 7.15 -8.42 11.35
N ALA A 28 8.30 -9.09 11.54
CA ALA A 28 9.46 -8.83 10.72
C ALA A 28 9.04 -8.94 9.24
N PRO A 29 9.52 -8.06 8.34
CA PRO A 29 9.22 -8.20 6.92
C PRO A 29 9.58 -9.63 6.52
N LYS A 30 8.60 -10.34 5.95
CA LYS A 30 8.81 -11.70 5.46
C LYS A 30 10.00 -11.63 4.50
N ALA A 31 11.05 -12.40 4.77
CA ALA A 31 12.21 -12.45 3.89
C ALA A 31 11.71 -12.88 2.50
N HIS A 32 11.67 -11.93 1.57
CA HIS A 32 11.32 -12.20 0.18
C HIS A 32 12.58 -12.71 -0.50
N ALA A 33 12.64 -14.01 -0.76
CA ALA A 33 13.67 -14.55 -1.63
C ALA A 33 13.41 -13.96 -3.02
N ALA A 34 14.37 -13.21 -3.56
CA ALA A 34 14.22 -12.58 -4.87
C ALA A 34 14.09 -13.69 -5.93
N GLU A 35 12.88 -13.90 -6.43
CA GLU A 35 12.60 -14.77 -7.56
C GLU A 35 12.82 -13.97 -8.85
N LEU A 36 13.12 -14.64 -9.97
CA LEU A 36 13.34 -13.97 -11.24
C LEU A 36 12.06 -13.20 -11.65
N GLY A 37 12.14 -11.87 -11.68
CA GLY A 37 11.06 -11.01 -12.14
C GLY A 37 10.19 -10.43 -11.05
N ASP A 38 10.71 -10.18 -9.86
CA ASP A 38 9.95 -9.49 -8.82
C ASP A 38 9.77 -7.99 -9.08
N VAL A 39 8.66 -7.42 -8.57
CA VAL A 39 8.44 -5.96 -8.52
C VAL A 39 8.51 -5.42 -7.09
N LEU A 40 9.19 -4.30 -6.94
CA LEU A 40 9.35 -3.53 -5.71
C LEU A 40 8.77 -2.13 -5.91
N TYR A 41 7.87 -1.70 -5.04
CA TYR A 41 7.21 -0.41 -5.20
C TYR A 41 6.87 0.24 -3.87
N GLN A 42 6.73 1.56 -3.87
CA GLN A 42 6.27 2.33 -2.73
C GLN A 42 5.39 3.48 -3.20
N ALA A 43 4.48 3.90 -2.34
CA ALA A 43 3.59 5.04 -2.59
C ALA A 43 3.89 6.19 -1.61
N HIS A 44 3.72 7.42 -2.10
CA HIS A 44 3.62 8.62 -1.28
C HIS A 44 2.15 8.82 -0.92
N VAL A 45 1.84 8.80 0.36
CA VAL A 45 0.47 8.94 0.88
C VAL A 45 0.32 10.30 1.53
N GLU A 46 -0.82 10.94 1.31
CA GLU A 46 -1.19 12.19 1.96
C GLU A 46 -0.88 12.15 3.47
N SER A 47 -0.22 13.19 3.97
CA SER A 47 0.15 13.40 5.38
C SER A 47 1.07 12.34 6.01
N LEU A 48 1.29 11.19 5.36
CA LEU A 48 2.17 10.11 5.83
C LEU A 48 3.50 10.08 5.07
N GLY A 49 3.56 10.69 3.89
CA GLY A 49 4.75 10.73 3.05
C GLY A 49 5.02 9.39 2.35
N TRP A 50 6.27 9.19 1.94
CA TRP A 50 6.73 7.92 1.37
C TRP A 50 6.62 6.80 2.40
N GLN A 51 5.80 5.81 2.10
CA GLN A 51 5.71 4.58 2.88
C GLN A 51 6.88 3.64 2.53
N PRO A 52 7.18 2.64 3.37
CA PRO A 52 8.16 1.62 3.03
C PRO A 52 7.85 0.92 1.70
N TYR A 53 8.89 0.44 1.03
CA TYR A 53 8.73 -0.41 -0.14
C TYR A 53 8.05 -1.73 0.21
N VAL A 54 7.21 -2.20 -0.70
CA VAL A 54 6.53 -3.49 -0.64
C VAL A 54 6.80 -4.28 -1.92
N TRP A 55 6.67 -5.60 -1.82
CA TRP A 55 6.94 -6.54 -2.91
C TRP A 55 5.65 -7.06 -3.51
N ASN A 56 5.69 -7.48 -4.77
CA ASN A 56 4.70 -8.35 -5.44
C ASN A 56 3.35 -8.56 -4.74
N GLY A 57 2.36 -7.77 -5.11
CA GLY A 57 0.98 -7.94 -4.68
C GLY A 57 0.71 -7.49 -3.24
N GLU A 58 1.71 -7.07 -2.47
CA GLU A 58 1.51 -6.42 -1.17
C GLU A 58 0.89 -5.02 -1.35
N VAL A 59 0.18 -4.54 -0.33
CA VAL A 59 -0.53 -3.26 -0.44
C VAL A 59 0.44 -2.10 -0.24
N ALA A 60 0.54 -1.19 -1.22
CA ALA A 60 1.16 0.12 -1.06
C ALA A 60 0.07 1.19 -0.97
N GLY A 61 0.01 1.93 0.15
CA GLY A 61 -1.01 2.93 0.41
C GLY A 61 -1.80 2.62 1.67
N THR A 62 -3.07 3.02 1.70
CA THR A 62 -3.97 2.74 2.82
C THR A 62 -5.34 2.32 2.32
N GLU A 63 -5.98 1.39 3.00
CA GLU A 63 -7.36 0.98 2.74
C GLU A 63 -8.28 1.57 3.80
N GLY A 64 -9.39 2.19 3.40
CA GLY A 64 -10.44 2.67 4.32
C GLY A 64 -10.06 3.85 5.21
N ARG A 65 -8.89 4.46 5.01
CA ARG A 65 -8.41 5.61 5.79
C ARG A 65 -8.71 6.96 5.14
N SER A 66 -9.31 6.97 3.95
CA SER A 66 -9.61 8.18 3.17
C SER A 66 -8.39 9.04 2.86
N LEU A 67 -7.19 8.44 2.76
CA LEU A 67 -5.96 9.14 2.39
C LEU A 67 -5.63 8.86 0.92
N ARG A 68 -5.32 9.91 0.15
CA ARG A 68 -4.94 9.78 -1.26
C ARG A 68 -3.49 9.31 -1.43
N LEU A 69 -3.26 8.56 -2.48
CA LEU A 69 -1.94 8.47 -3.10
C LEU A 69 -1.64 9.77 -3.84
N GLU A 70 -0.42 10.26 -3.70
CA GLU A 70 0.07 11.46 -4.41
C GLU A 70 1.18 11.12 -5.41
N ALA A 71 1.97 10.07 -5.12
CA ALA A 71 3.02 9.60 -6.01
C ALA A 71 3.35 8.11 -5.85
N LEU A 72 4.04 7.55 -6.85
CA LEU A 72 4.47 6.16 -6.90
C LEU A 72 5.92 6.05 -7.40
N LYS A 73 6.64 5.07 -6.88
CA LYS A 73 7.90 4.56 -7.45
C LYS A 73 7.78 3.05 -7.65
N VAL A 74 8.18 2.56 -8.81
CA VAL A 74 8.13 1.13 -9.17
C VAL A 74 9.46 0.71 -9.77
N ARG A 75 9.95 -0.46 -9.39
CA ARG A 75 11.17 -1.09 -9.91
C ARG A 75 10.91 -2.57 -10.14
N VAL A 76 11.46 -3.13 -11.22
CA VAL A 76 11.55 -4.57 -11.42
C VAL A 76 12.95 -5.03 -11.07
N THR A 77 13.06 -6.23 -10.51
CA THR A 77 14.31 -6.84 -10.06
C THR A 77 14.39 -8.28 -10.55
N GLY A 78 15.62 -8.83 -10.62
CA GLY A 78 15.82 -10.21 -11.05
C GLY A 78 15.61 -10.48 -12.54
N LEU A 79 15.39 -9.46 -13.37
CA LEU A 79 15.37 -9.59 -14.83
C LEU A 79 16.34 -8.57 -15.45
N PRO A 80 17.51 -9.02 -15.95
CA PRO A 80 18.43 -8.16 -16.67
C PRO A 80 17.74 -7.53 -17.90
N ASP A 81 18.05 -6.27 -18.18
CA ASP A 81 17.58 -5.48 -19.33
C ASP A 81 16.06 -5.27 -19.46
N VAL A 82 15.28 -5.73 -18.46
CA VAL A 82 13.85 -5.48 -18.36
C VAL A 82 13.61 -4.23 -17.52
N HIS A 83 12.82 -3.32 -18.07
CA HIS A 83 12.47 -2.06 -17.42
C HIS A 83 10.98 -2.00 -17.10
N VAL A 84 10.61 -1.24 -16.08
CA VAL A 84 9.21 -0.91 -15.81
C VAL A 84 8.97 0.56 -16.12
N LYS A 85 7.98 0.82 -16.98
CA LYS A 85 7.49 2.16 -17.27
C LYS A 85 6.10 2.35 -16.77
N TYR A 86 5.87 3.53 -16.20
CA TYR A 86 4.62 3.87 -15.60
C TYR A 86 4.36 5.37 -15.71
N ARG A 87 3.09 5.73 -15.67
CA ARG A 87 2.64 7.12 -15.58
C ARG A 87 1.40 7.19 -14.71
N ALA A 88 1.15 8.38 -14.18
CA ALA A 88 -0.02 8.65 -13.37
C ALA A 88 -0.90 9.72 -14.02
N HIS A 89 -2.21 9.56 -13.85
CA HIS A 89 -3.20 10.61 -14.05
C HIS A 89 -3.34 11.37 -12.74
N VAL A 90 -2.98 12.65 -12.75
CA VAL A 90 -2.96 13.51 -11.56
C VAL A 90 -4.10 14.52 -11.64
N GLU A 91 -4.76 14.77 -10.52
CA GLU A 91 -5.80 15.79 -10.40
C GLU A 91 -5.36 17.13 -11.01
N GLY A 92 -6.23 17.71 -11.85
CA GLY A 92 -6.02 19.00 -12.49
C GLY A 92 -4.91 19.05 -13.54
N THR A 93 -4.12 17.98 -13.68
CA THR A 93 -2.99 17.89 -14.62
C THR A 93 -3.27 16.90 -15.74
N GLY A 94 -4.00 15.82 -15.44
CA GLY A 94 -4.22 14.71 -16.36
C GLY A 94 -3.06 13.73 -16.38
N TRP A 95 -2.91 13.00 -17.48
CA TRP A 95 -1.80 12.07 -17.68
C TRP A 95 -0.46 12.80 -17.75
N GLN A 96 0.44 12.45 -16.85
CA GLN A 96 1.84 12.89 -16.91
C GLN A 96 2.64 12.05 -17.92
N ASN A 97 3.87 12.50 -18.21
CA ASN A 97 4.82 11.74 -19.00
C ASN A 97 5.16 10.39 -18.34
N TRP A 98 5.51 9.41 -19.17
CA TRP A 98 6.04 8.13 -18.71
C TRP A 98 7.37 8.32 -18.00
N VAL A 99 7.50 7.70 -16.83
CA VAL A 99 8.73 7.57 -16.06
C VAL A 99 9.12 6.10 -15.97
N GLN A 100 10.36 5.82 -15.55
CA GLN A 100 10.87 4.46 -15.45
C GLN A 100 11.61 4.20 -14.14
N ASP A 101 11.69 2.94 -13.74
CA ASP A 101 12.67 2.39 -12.77
C ASP A 101 12.97 3.27 -11.54
N GLY A 102 11.98 3.42 -10.67
CA GLY A 102 12.09 4.14 -9.41
C GLY A 102 12.08 5.67 -9.51
N GLN A 103 11.90 6.24 -10.70
CA GLN A 103 11.53 7.65 -10.85
C GLN A 103 10.15 7.94 -10.25
N VAL A 104 9.84 9.20 -9.99
CA VAL A 104 8.56 9.59 -9.37
C VAL A 104 7.50 9.77 -10.45
N ALA A 105 6.42 9.00 -10.38
CA ALA A 105 5.16 9.32 -11.05
C ALA A 105 4.22 9.99 -10.06
N GLY A 106 3.56 11.09 -10.43
CA GLY A 106 2.73 11.89 -9.53
C GLY A 106 3.40 13.16 -9.04
N THR A 107 3.00 13.62 -7.85
CA THR A 107 3.56 14.82 -7.22
C THR A 107 3.86 14.59 -5.74
N VAL A 108 4.79 15.33 -5.19
CA VAL A 108 5.16 15.26 -3.77
C VAL A 108 5.02 16.65 -3.19
N GLY A 109 4.19 16.80 -2.16
CA GLY A 109 3.99 18.07 -1.45
C GLY A 109 3.05 19.07 -2.12
N ASN A 110 2.47 18.74 -3.28
CA ASN A 110 1.53 19.62 -4.00
C ASN A 110 0.06 19.41 -3.60
N SER A 111 -0.23 18.47 -2.71
CA SER A 111 -1.59 18.10 -2.30
C SER A 111 -2.51 17.64 -3.43
N GLN A 112 -1.96 17.07 -4.51
CA GLN A 112 -2.72 16.56 -5.66
C GLN A 112 -2.85 15.04 -5.59
N ARG A 113 -4.06 14.51 -5.80
CA ARG A 113 -4.30 13.05 -5.84
C ARG A 113 -3.88 12.42 -7.16
N LEU A 114 -3.46 11.17 -7.08
CA LEU A 114 -3.52 10.25 -8.22
C LEU A 114 -4.96 9.78 -8.40
N GLU A 115 -5.40 9.69 -9.66
CA GLU A 115 -6.74 9.22 -10.03
C GLU A 115 -6.67 7.92 -10.85
N ALA A 116 -5.59 7.75 -11.63
CA ALA A 116 -5.33 6.54 -12.40
C ALA A 116 -3.83 6.30 -12.63
N LEU A 117 -3.48 5.07 -13.01
CA LEU A 117 -2.14 4.61 -13.32
C LEU A 117 -2.16 3.72 -14.56
N GLU A 118 -1.08 3.79 -15.34
CA GLU A 118 -0.72 2.80 -16.35
C GLU A 118 0.72 2.34 -16.07
N ILE A 119 0.95 1.04 -16.17
CA ILE A 119 2.22 0.38 -15.86
C ILE A 119 2.46 -0.72 -16.90
N LYS A 120 3.66 -0.76 -17.47
CA LYS A 120 4.06 -1.77 -18.45
C LYS A 120 5.52 -2.15 -18.30
N LEU A 121 5.85 -3.37 -18.72
CA LEU A 121 7.23 -3.79 -18.87
C LEU A 121 7.74 -3.40 -20.26
N GLU A 122 9.03 -3.07 -20.35
CA GLU A 122 9.78 -2.95 -21.60
C GLU A 122 10.88 -4.01 -21.62
N ASN A 123 11.12 -4.57 -22.81
CA ASN A 123 12.08 -5.67 -23.06
C ASN A 123 11.83 -6.97 -22.28
N ALA A 124 10.63 -7.15 -21.72
CA ALA A 124 10.28 -8.38 -21.01
C ALA A 124 10.33 -9.61 -21.95
N PRO A 125 10.86 -10.75 -21.49
CA PRO A 125 10.77 -12.00 -22.25
C PRO A 125 9.31 -12.40 -22.51
N PRO A 126 9.02 -13.15 -23.58
CA PRO A 126 7.67 -13.65 -23.85
C PRO A 126 7.07 -14.39 -22.65
N GLY A 127 5.81 -14.07 -22.34
CA GLY A 127 5.06 -14.62 -21.21
C GLY A 127 5.17 -13.80 -19.93
N TYR A 128 6.16 -12.92 -19.78
CA TYR A 128 6.20 -12.02 -18.62
C TYR A 128 5.24 -10.84 -18.81
N HIS A 129 4.41 -10.61 -17.80
CA HIS A 129 3.43 -9.54 -17.75
C HIS A 129 3.51 -8.80 -16.42
N ILE A 130 3.15 -7.52 -16.39
CA ILE A 130 2.92 -6.79 -15.15
C ILE A 130 1.43 -6.58 -14.94
N GLU A 131 0.92 -7.07 -13.83
CA GLU A 131 -0.46 -6.89 -13.41
C GLU A 131 -0.54 -5.94 -12.22
N TYR A 132 -1.57 -5.11 -12.21
CA TYR A 132 -1.79 -4.14 -11.15
C TYR A 132 -3.27 -3.84 -10.99
N ARG A 133 -3.64 -3.42 -9.79
CA ARG A 133 -4.98 -2.93 -9.48
C ARG A 133 -4.92 -1.82 -8.47
N ALA A 134 -5.89 -0.93 -8.51
CA ALA A 134 -5.99 0.19 -7.60
C ALA A 134 -7.20 0.03 -6.66
N HIS A 135 -7.04 0.51 -5.43
CA HIS A 135 -8.15 0.80 -4.53
C HIS A 135 -8.58 2.25 -4.77
N VAL A 136 -9.78 2.42 -5.29
CA VAL A 136 -10.34 3.73 -5.64
C VAL A 136 -11.35 4.14 -4.58
N GLU A 137 -11.33 5.42 -4.20
CA GLU A 137 -12.33 6.01 -3.32
C GLU A 137 -13.75 5.60 -3.72
N ASN A 138 -14.56 5.21 -2.72
CA ASN A 138 -15.96 4.78 -2.84
C ASN A 138 -16.24 3.55 -3.72
N LEU A 139 -15.25 3.06 -4.47
CA LEU A 139 -15.38 1.87 -5.33
C LEU A 139 -14.62 0.66 -4.78
N GLY A 140 -13.62 0.88 -3.93
CA GLY A 140 -12.78 -0.16 -3.38
C GLY A 140 -11.76 -0.68 -4.39
N TRP A 141 -11.29 -1.91 -4.17
CA TRP A 141 -10.38 -2.59 -5.10
C TRP A 141 -11.06 -2.88 -6.43
N GLN A 142 -10.46 -2.38 -7.51
CA GLN A 142 -10.84 -2.75 -8.86
C GLN A 142 -10.22 -4.10 -9.28
N GLY A 143 -10.65 -4.60 -10.44
CA GLY A 143 -10.03 -5.77 -11.06
C GLY A 143 -8.56 -5.54 -11.42
N TRP A 144 -7.80 -6.63 -11.53
CA TRP A 144 -6.44 -6.60 -12.06
C TRP A 144 -6.48 -6.23 -13.54
N VAL A 145 -5.68 -5.24 -13.90
CA VAL A 145 -5.37 -4.86 -15.28
C VAL A 145 -3.90 -5.15 -15.55
N ARG A 146 -3.46 -5.07 -16.80
CA ARG A 146 -2.07 -5.42 -17.16
C ARG A 146 -1.50 -4.56 -18.28
N ASP A 147 -0.17 -4.51 -18.35
CA ASP A 147 0.60 -4.06 -19.52
C ASP A 147 0.09 -2.79 -20.22
N GLY A 148 -0.04 -1.71 -19.45
CA GLY A 148 -0.46 -0.39 -19.94
C GLY A 148 -1.97 -0.12 -19.91
N ASP A 149 -2.79 -1.09 -19.51
CA ASP A 149 -4.22 -0.87 -19.25
C ASP A 149 -4.47 0.05 -18.04
N ILE A 150 -5.57 0.81 -18.03
CA ILE A 150 -5.81 1.80 -16.98
C ILE A 150 -6.28 1.12 -15.68
N ALA A 151 -5.56 1.34 -14.58
CA ALA A 151 -6.04 1.12 -13.22
C ALA A 151 -6.49 2.45 -12.61
N GLY A 152 -7.69 2.53 -12.03
CA GLY A 152 -8.27 3.75 -11.48
C GLY A 152 -9.40 4.32 -12.35
N THR A 153 -9.59 5.63 -12.28
CA THR A 153 -10.58 6.35 -13.09
C THR A 153 -10.00 7.65 -13.61
N THR A 154 -10.39 8.06 -14.81
CA THR A 154 -10.07 9.39 -15.34
C THR A 154 -11.34 10.22 -15.39
N GLY A 155 -11.26 11.51 -15.05
CA GLY A 155 -12.38 12.45 -15.15
C GLY A 155 -13.53 12.28 -14.13
N ASN A 156 -13.42 11.35 -13.18
CA ASN A 156 -14.43 11.12 -12.15
C ASN A 156 -14.09 11.79 -10.80
N SER A 157 -12.94 12.45 -10.70
CA SER A 157 -12.45 13.11 -9.47
C SER A 157 -12.31 12.17 -8.26
N LEU A 158 -12.10 10.87 -8.48
CA LEU A 158 -11.90 9.87 -7.42
C LEU A 158 -10.41 9.64 -7.18
N ARG A 159 -9.99 9.65 -5.91
CA ARG A 159 -8.59 9.36 -5.54
C ARG A 159 -8.30 7.86 -5.57
N LEU A 160 -7.06 7.53 -5.91
CA LEU A 160 -6.46 6.26 -5.51
C LEU A 160 -6.07 6.33 -4.05
N GLU A 161 -6.32 5.27 -3.28
CA GLU A 161 -5.93 5.16 -1.87
C GLU A 161 -4.85 4.10 -1.65
N ALA A 162 -4.83 3.07 -2.50
CA ALA A 162 -3.81 2.01 -2.50
C ALA A 162 -3.62 1.39 -3.89
N ILE A 163 -2.49 0.70 -4.06
CA ILE A 163 -2.14 -0.05 -5.27
C ILE A 163 -1.53 -1.40 -4.88
N GLN A 164 -1.78 -2.42 -5.70
CA GLN A 164 -1.04 -3.67 -5.72
C GLN A 164 -0.46 -3.88 -7.12
N ILE A 165 0.77 -4.36 -7.19
CA ILE A 165 1.51 -4.59 -8.44
C ILE A 165 2.23 -5.93 -8.32
N ARG A 166 2.12 -6.78 -9.33
CA ARG A 166 2.84 -8.05 -9.40
C ARG A 166 3.32 -8.31 -10.82
N VAL A 167 4.42 -9.02 -10.95
CA VAL A 167 4.81 -9.62 -12.22
C VAL A 167 4.28 -11.05 -12.25
N VAL A 168 3.80 -11.48 -13.40
CA VAL A 168 3.29 -12.83 -13.64
C VAL A 168 3.93 -13.41 -14.91
N ARG A 169 3.86 -14.74 -15.05
CA ARG A 169 4.40 -15.50 -16.18
C ARG A 169 3.38 -16.50 -16.70
#